data_AF-A0A7J2WS87-F1
#
_entry.id   AF-A0A7J2WS87-F1
#
_cell.length_a   1.000
_cell.length_b   1.000
_cell.length_c   1.000
_cell.angle_alpha   90.00
_cell.angle_beta   90.00
_cell.angle_gamma   90.00
#
_symmetry.space_group_name_H-M   'P 1'
#
loop_
_entity.id
_entity.type
_entity.pdbx_description
1 polymer ?
#
loop_
_entity_poly.entity_id
_entity_poly.type
_entity_poly.pdbx_seq_one_letter_code
_entity_poly.pdbx_strand_id
1 'polypeptide(L)' 'MKRRGFDLIKVGFLREAVPMPKIGFEVRKLFAKGEALFGIVICCNGRGVCVVANEVKGIRAALRFDSQLREL' A
#
# COMPACT_ATOMS: atom_id res chain seq x y z
N MET A 1 -13.15 -2.72 -5.69
CA MET A 1 -13.11 -1.37 -5.05
C MET A 1 -14.07 -0.39 -5.72
N LYS A 2 -13.98 -0.10 -7.02
CA LYS A 2 -14.95 0.79 -7.70
C LYS A 2 -16.42 0.38 -7.51
N ARG A 3 -16.76 -0.90 -7.68
CA ARG A 3 -18.13 -1.44 -7.46
C ARG A 3 -18.62 -1.28 -6.01
N ARG A 4 -17.72 -1.07 -5.06
CA ARG A 4 -18.03 -0.84 -3.64
C ARG A 4 -18.07 0.65 -3.27
N GLY A 5 -17.98 1.56 -4.26
CA GLY A 5 -18.03 3.01 -4.02
C GLY A 5 -16.70 3.65 -3.60
N PHE A 6 -15.57 2.95 -3.76
CA PHE A 6 -14.25 3.52 -3.42
C PHE A 6 -13.60 4.16 -4.64
N ASP A 7 -13.12 5.39 -4.44
CA ASP A 7 -12.17 6.04 -5.35
C ASP A 7 -10.80 5.39 -5.24
N LEU A 8 -10.14 5.24 -6.39
CA LEU A 8 -8.89 4.52 -6.51
C LEU A 8 -7.77 5.45 -6.96
N ILE A 9 -6.80 5.65 -6.07
CA ILE A 9 -5.52 6.29 -6.39
C ILE A 9 -4.51 5.19 -6.70
N LYS A 10 -4.02 5.15 -7.94
CA LYS A 10 -3.00 4.17 -8.35
C LYS A 10 -1.62 4.74 -8.10
N VAL A 11 -0.79 4.01 -7.35
CA VAL A 11 0.60 4.39 -7.05
C VAL A 11 1.52 3.24 -7.44
N GLY A 12 2.64 3.55 -8.10
CA GLY A 12 3.59 2.55 -8.59
C GLY A 12 3.35 2.18 -10.06
N PHE A 13 3.72 0.96 -10.42
CA PHE A 13 3.83 0.51 -11.80
C PHE A 13 3.36 -0.93 -11.96
N LEU A 14 2.81 -1.26 -13.14
CA LEU A 14 2.50 -2.64 -13.51
C LEU A 14 3.57 -3.29 -14.41
N ARG A 15 4.31 -2.49 -15.20
CA ARG A 15 5.22 -3.00 -16.23
C ARG A 15 6.67 -2.54 -16.07
N GLU A 16 6.89 -1.31 -15.61
CA GLU A 16 8.24 -0.72 -15.54
C GLU A 16 8.72 -0.56 -14.11
N ALA A 17 9.84 -1.19 -13.76
CA ALA A 17 10.39 -1.15 -12.41
C ALA A 17 10.67 0.28 -11.91
N VAL A 18 9.86 0.74 -10.96
CA VAL A 18 10.14 1.94 -10.16
C VAL A 18 10.79 1.51 -8.84
N PRO A 19 11.82 2.22 -8.37
CA PRO A 19 12.38 1.95 -7.05
C PRO A 19 11.32 2.04 -5.96
N MET A 20 11.23 1.00 -5.12
CA MET A 20 10.28 0.94 -4.00
C MET A 20 10.32 2.16 -3.06
N PRO A 21 11.49 2.77 -2.73
CA PRO A 21 11.52 3.97 -1.90
C PRO A 21 10.71 5.14 -2.47
N LYS A 22 10.69 5.29 -3.80
CA LYS A 22 9.89 6.32 -4.48
C LYS A 22 8.39 6.05 -4.29
N ILE A 23 7.98 4.79 -4.33
CA ILE A 23 6.59 4.39 -4.06
C ILE A 23 6.22 4.69 -2.61
N GLY A 24 7.08 4.34 -1.63
CA GLY A 24 6.85 4.65 -0.22
C GLY A 24 6.66 6.14 0.04
N PHE A 25 7.45 7.00 -0.62
CA PHE A 25 7.33 8.45 -0.51
C PHE A 25 6.02 9.01 -1.07
N GLU A 26 5.59 8.53 -2.23
CA GLU A 26 4.30 8.93 -2.81
C GLU A 26 3.12 8.46 -1.95
N VAL A 27 3.17 7.21 -1.46
CA VAL A 27 2.18 6.71 -0.49
C VAL A 27 2.13 7.60 0.76
N ARG A 28 3.29 7.93 1.33
CA ARG A 28 3.36 8.83 2.49
C ARG A 28 2.69 10.17 2.24
N LYS A 29 2.92 10.80 1.09
CA LYS A 29 2.30 12.10 0.75
C LYS A 29 0.77 12.00 0.72
N LEU A 30 0.23 10.95 0.12
CA LEU A 30 -1.22 10.75 0.03
C LEU A 30 -1.86 10.63 1.42
N PHE A 31 -1.28 9.82 2.29
CA PHE A 31 -1.76 9.68 3.67
C PHE A 31 -1.56 10.96 4.49
N ALA A 32 -0.42 11.65 4.32
CA ALA A 32 -0.14 12.91 5.03
C ALA A 32 -1.11 14.04 4.66
N LYS A 33 -1.61 14.05 3.41
CA LYS A 33 -2.63 15.00 2.95
C LYS A 33 -4.06 14.59 3.29
N GLY A 34 -4.28 13.38 3.80
CA GLY A 34 -5.62 12.83 4.02
C GLY A 34 -6.35 12.41 2.74
N GLU A 35 -5.63 12.26 1.62
CA GLU A 35 -6.21 11.86 0.32
C GLU A 35 -6.49 10.35 0.24
N ALA A 36 -5.94 9.56 1.17
CA ALA A 36 -6.15 8.11 1.26
C ALA A 36 -6.54 7.70 2.69
N LEU A 37 -7.62 6.92 2.81
CA LEU A 37 -8.10 6.36 4.08
C LEU A 37 -7.37 5.05 4.43
N PHE A 38 -7.12 4.21 3.43
CA PHE A 38 -6.41 2.94 3.55
C PHE A 38 -5.81 2.55 2.20
N GLY A 39 -4.86 1.61 2.21
CA GLY A 39 -4.12 1.21 1.01
C GLY A 39 -4.03 -0.31 0.88
N ILE A 40 -3.95 -0.77 -0.36
CA ILE A 40 -3.58 -2.15 -0.69
C ILE A 40 -2.26 -2.08 -1.45
N VAL A 41 -1.27 -2.81 -0.96
CA VAL A 41 0.05 -2.92 -1.58
C VAL A 41 0.28 -4.33 -2.09
N ILE A 42 0.82 -4.47 -3.30
CA ILE A 42 0.99 -5.77 -3.96
C ILE A 42 2.37 -5.83 -4.61
N CYS A 43 3.13 -6.88 -4.31
CA CYS A 43 4.32 -7.29 -5.07
C CYS A 43 4.37 -8.83 -5.11
N CYS A 44 5.35 -9.40 -5.81
CA CYS A 44 5.43 -10.84 -6.06
C CYS A 44 5.28 -11.71 -4.79
N ASN A 45 5.86 -11.30 -3.65
CA ASN A 45 5.80 -12.04 -2.38
C ASN A 45 5.28 -11.19 -1.21
N GLY A 46 4.89 -9.94 -1.45
CA GLY A 46 4.40 -8.98 -0.47
C GLY A 46 5.37 -8.49 0.62
N ARG A 47 6.51 -9.15 0.89
CA ARG A 47 7.43 -8.75 1.98
C ARG A 47 8.06 -7.39 1.74
N GLY A 48 8.67 -7.21 0.57
CA GLY A 48 9.42 -5.99 0.26
C GLY A 48 8.55 -4.74 0.32
N VAL A 49 7.31 -4.84 -0.16
CA VAL A 49 6.39 -3.71 -0.16
C VAL A 49 5.83 -3.42 1.24
N CYS A 50 5.63 -4.44 2.09
CA CYS A 50 5.24 -4.24 3.49
C CYS A 50 6.34 -3.54 4.30
N VAL A 51 7.61 -3.91 4.11
CA VAL A 51 8.74 -3.23 4.78
C VAL A 51 8.73 -1.74 4.42
N VAL A 52 8.67 -1.41 3.13
CA VAL A 52 8.69 -0.03 2.64
C VAL A 52 7.45 0.76 3.11
N ALA A 53 6.28 0.12 3.17
CA ALA A 53 5.08 0.77 3.68
C ALA A 53 5.16 1.07 5.18
N ASN A 54 5.78 0.20 5.97
CA ASN A 54 5.95 0.39 7.42
C ASN A 54 6.99 1.45 7.78
N GLU A 55 7.95 1.76 6.89
CA GLU A 55 8.86 2.90 7.05
C GLU A 55 8.13 4.25 7.04
N VAL A 56 6.90 4.29 6.53
CA VAL A 56 6.07 5.49 6.56
C VAL A 56 5.44 5.65 7.95
N LYS A 57 5.94 6.62 8.72
CA LYS A 57 5.38 6.98 10.04
C LYS A 57 3.85 7.12 9.98
N GLY A 58 3.15 6.33 10.79
CA GLY A 58 1.69 6.32 10.89
C GLY A 58 0.99 5.25 10.04
N ILE A 59 1.71 4.59 9.12
CA ILE A 59 1.19 3.46 8.35
C ILE A 59 1.52 2.15 9.06
N ARG A 60 0.55 1.22 9.08
CA ARG A 60 0.74 -0.16 9.53
C ARG A 60 0.33 -1.09 8.39
N ALA A 61 1.31 -1.72 7.75
CA ALA A 61 1.12 -2.68 6.68
C ALA A 61 1.45 -4.09 7.18
N ALA A 62 0.51 -5.02 6.98
CA ALA A 62 0.69 -6.43 7.31
C ALA A 62 0.66 -7.28 6.04
N LEU A 63 1.58 -8.24 5.96
CA LEU A 63 1.58 -9.24 4.90
C LEU A 63 0.52 -10.31 5.21
N ARG A 64 -0.30 -10.63 4.21
CA ARG A 64 -1.35 -11.65 4.30
C ARG A 64 -1.30 -12.54 3.07
N PHE A 65 -1.24 -13.84 3.29
CA PHE A 65 -1.30 -14.87 2.25
C PHE A 65 -2.63 -15.64 2.26
N ASP A 66 -3.45 -15.44 3.30
CA ASP A 66 -4.71 -16.12 3.51
C ASP A 66 -5.76 -15.15 4.08
N SER A 67 -7.01 -15.43 3.76
CA SER A 67 -8.24 -14.76 4.17
C SER A 67 -8.65 -15.02 5.62
N GLN A 68 -8.11 -16.06 6.27
CA GLN A 68 -8.59 -16.55 7.58
C GLN A 68 -8.10 -15.76 8.81
N LEU A 69 -7.43 -14.61 8.66
CA LEU A 69 -6.94 -13.90 9.84
C LEU A 69 -8.00 -12.98 10.48
N ARG A 70 -8.38 -13.36 11.71
CA ARG A 70 -9.17 -12.59 12.69
C ARG A 70 -8.43 -11.33 13.18
N GLU A 71 -9.22 -10.39 13.65
CA GLU A 71 -8.83 -9.06 14.17
C GLU A 71 -7.64 -9.11 15.14
N LEU A 72 -6.72 -8.15 14.97
CA LEU A 72 -5.60 -7.82 15.84
C LEU A 72 -5.77 -6.37 16.30
#